data_AF-A0A946MT77-F1
#
_entry.id   AF-A0A946MT77-F1
#
_cell.length_a   1.000
_cell.length_b   1.000
_cell.length_c   1.000
_cell.angle_alpha   90.00
_cell.angle_beta   90.00
_cell.angle_gamma   90.00
#
_symmetry.space_group_name_H-M   'P 1'
#
loop_
_entity.id
_entity.type
_entity.pdbx_description
1 polymer ?
#
loop_
_entity_poly.entity_id
_entity_poly.type
_entity_poly.pdbx_seq_one_letter_code
_entity_poly.pdbx_strand_id
1 'polypeptide(L)' 'MANAEQKRQGDGGRFVGTTWQDLLDLETVTVPEYLRVQSNPYMGDEDLSVDRYVSPEFFKEEKEKLWPKT' A
#
# COMPACT_ATOMS: atom_id res chain seq x y z
N MET A 1 -17.94 24.84 8.61
CA MET A 1 -18.54 23.54 8.23
C MET A 1 -18.28 23.32 6.74
N ALA A 2 -17.07 22.90 6.38
CA ALA A 2 -16.78 22.59 4.98
C ALA A 2 -17.14 21.13 4.73
N ASN A 3 -18.21 20.90 3.97
CA ASN A 3 -18.47 19.62 3.31
C ASN A 3 -17.32 19.37 2.33
N ALA A 4 -16.22 18.78 2.82
CA ALA A 4 -15.22 18.19 1.96
C ALA A 4 -15.86 16.96 1.35
N GLU A 5 -16.36 17.12 0.12
CA GLU A 5 -16.89 16.05 -0.71
C GLU A 5 -16.03 14.80 -0.58
N GLN A 6 -16.71 13.69 -0.33
CA GLN A 6 -16.18 12.43 0.17
C GLN A 6 -15.25 11.77 -0.85
N LYS A 7 -14.02 12.27 -0.97
CA LYS A 7 -12.99 11.72 -1.83
C LYS A 7 -12.46 10.43 -1.19
N ARG A 8 -12.82 9.28 -1.75
CA ARG A 8 -12.25 7.98 -1.38
C ARG A 8 -10.75 7.98 -1.72
N GLN A 9 -9.87 7.50 -0.86
CA GLN A 9 -8.42 7.84 -0.89
C GLN A 9 -7.68 7.50 -2.20
N GLY A 10 -6.68 8.30 -2.60
CA GLY A 10 -5.68 7.92 -3.61
C GLY A 10 -5.00 9.09 -4.35
N ASP A 11 -3.69 8.98 -4.63
CA ASP A 11 -2.85 10.01 -5.29
C ASP A 11 -3.00 10.06 -6.83
N GLY A 12 -3.92 9.28 -7.39
CA GLY A 12 -4.13 9.17 -8.84
C GLY A 12 -3.48 7.97 -9.52
N GLY A 13 -2.68 7.15 -8.81
CA GLY A 13 -2.10 5.93 -9.40
C GLY A 13 -3.10 4.78 -9.59
N ARG A 14 -4.02 4.59 -8.64
CA ARG A 14 -5.10 3.57 -8.68
C ARG A 14 -6.50 4.15 -8.52
N PHE A 15 -6.60 5.30 -7.83
CA PHE A 15 -7.84 6.04 -7.59
C PHE A 15 -7.51 7.52 -7.30
N VAL A 16 -8.46 8.42 -7.56
CA VAL A 16 -8.31 9.87 -7.32
C VAL A 16 -9.15 10.27 -6.10
N GLY A 17 -8.50 10.66 -5.00
CA GLY A 17 -9.20 11.29 -3.89
C GLY A 17 -8.30 11.76 -2.75
N THR A 18 -8.86 12.00 -1.55
CA THR A 18 -8.13 12.64 -0.45
C THR A 18 -6.97 11.74 -0.05
N THR A 19 -5.76 12.26 -0.21
CA THR A 19 -4.55 11.50 0.10
C THR A 19 -4.28 11.53 1.60
N TRP A 20 -3.47 10.59 2.07
CA TRP A 20 -2.95 10.65 3.43
C TRP A 20 -2.18 11.94 3.70
N GLN A 21 -1.49 12.49 2.69
CA GLN A 21 -0.77 13.75 2.81
C GLN A 21 -1.70 14.95 2.95
N ASP A 22 -2.83 14.95 2.22
CA ASP A 22 -3.85 15.99 2.34
C ASP A 22 -4.45 16.04 3.75
N LEU A 23 -4.56 14.88 4.42
CA LEU A 23 -5.02 14.82 5.81
C LEU A 23 -3.96 15.35 6.78
N LEU A 24 -2.69 15.05 6.55
CA LEU A 24 -1.58 15.57 7.36
C LEU A 24 -1.46 17.09 7.26
N ASP A 25 -1.88 17.70 6.15
CA ASP A 25 -1.91 19.16 5.99
C ASP A 25 -2.99 19.85 6.83
N LEU A 26 -3.99 19.09 7.32
CA LEU A 26 -5.04 19.60 8.20
C LEU A 26 -4.65 19.54 9.69
N GLU A 27 -3.52 18.91 10.01
CA GLU A 27 -3.09 18.73 11.40
C GLU A 27 -2.62 20.05 12.02
N THR A 28 -3.01 20.25 13.27
CA THR A 28 -2.64 21.45 14.04
C THR A 28 -1.28 21.30 14.73
N VAL A 29 -0.79 20.07 14.85
CA VAL A 29 0.50 19.72 15.46
C VAL A 29 1.54 19.51 14.36
N THR A 30 2.79 19.85 14.65
CA THR A 30 3.91 19.62 13.73
C THR A 30 4.00 18.15 13.35
N VAL A 31 3.81 17.86 12.06
CA VAL A 31 3.85 16.50 11.53
C VAL A 31 5.31 16.02 11.44
N PRO A 32 5.64 14.87 12.02
CA PRO A 32 6.97 14.27 11.88
C PRO A 32 7.32 13.93 10.43
N GLU A 33 8.58 14.14 10.06
CA GLU A 33 9.06 13.95 8.68
C GLU A 33 8.85 12.53 8.15
N TYR A 34 9.00 11.51 8.99
CA TYR A 34 8.83 10.12 8.56
C TYR A 34 7.39 9.79 8.09
N LEU A 35 6.38 10.58 8.50
CA LEU A 35 4.99 10.44 8.00
C LEU A 35 4.79 11.10 6.64
N ARG A 36 5.71 12.00 6.25
CA ARG A 36 5.74 12.64 4.92
C ARG A 36 6.47 11.79 3.88
N VAL A 37 7.27 10.82 4.32
CA VAL A 37 7.96 9.89 3.41
C VAL A 37 6.95 8.97 2.73
N GLN A 38 6.73 9.19 1.43
CA GLN A 38 5.94 8.29 0.60
C GLN A 38 6.86 7.27 -0.09
N SER A 39 6.87 6.03 0.43
CA SER A 39 7.53 4.90 -0.24
C SER A 39 6.46 3.96 -0.80
N ASN A 40 5.88 4.30 -1.94
CA ASN A 40 4.99 3.39 -2.67
C ASN A 40 5.53 3.15 -4.08
N PRO A 41 6.59 2.35 -4.23
CA PRO A 41 7.12 2.01 -5.54
C PRO A 41 6.08 1.21 -6.33
N TYR A 42 5.93 1.52 -7.60
CA TYR A 42 5.10 0.72 -8.51
C TYR A 42 5.71 -0.68 -8.67
N MET A 43 4.94 -1.71 -8.31
CA MET A 43 5.38 -3.12 -8.32
C MET A 43 4.90 -3.92 -9.53
N GLY A 44 4.36 -3.23 -10.56
CA GLY A 44 3.74 -3.87 -11.73
C GLY A 44 2.25 -4.14 -11.54
N ASP A 45 1.58 -4.38 -12.67
CA ASP A 45 0.19 -4.82 -12.80
C ASP A 45 0.05 -6.17 -13.52
N GLU A 46 1.18 -6.83 -13.80
CA GLU A 46 1.22 -8.12 -14.48
C GLU A 46 0.55 -9.22 -13.65
N ASP A 47 -0.14 -10.14 -14.34
CA ASP A 47 -0.77 -11.30 -13.72
C ASP A 47 0.29 -12.24 -13.13
N LEU A 48 0.00 -12.78 -11.94
CA LEU A 48 0.82 -13.82 -11.35
C LEU A 48 0.60 -15.16 -12.07
N SER A 49 1.69 -15.90 -12.33
CA SER A 49 1.58 -17.25 -12.89
C SER A 49 0.77 -18.18 -11.98
N VAL A 50 -0.10 -18.99 -12.60
CA VAL A 50 -0.89 -20.03 -11.93
C VAL A 50 0.02 -21.07 -11.25
N ASP A 51 1.22 -21.31 -11.79
CA ASP A 51 2.18 -22.27 -11.27
C ASP A 51 2.53 -22.00 -9.80
N ARG A 52 2.49 -20.73 -9.40
CA ARG A 52 2.71 -20.30 -8.01
C ARG A 52 1.76 -21.00 -7.02
N TYR A 53 0.54 -21.29 -7.45
CA TYR A 53 -0.52 -21.85 -6.61
C TYR A 53 -0.60 -23.37 -6.65
N VAL A 54 0.01 -24.01 -7.66
CA VAL A 54 -0.08 -25.47 -7.86
C VAL A 54 1.26 -26.19 -7.66
N SER A 55 2.39 -25.48 -7.69
CA SER A 55 3.73 -26.06 -7.55
C SER A 55 4.05 -26.43 -6.10
N PRO A 56 4.40 -27.71 -5.83
CA PRO A 56 4.92 -28.13 -4.53
C PRO A 56 6.25 -27.45 -4.15
N GLU A 57 7.08 -27.13 -5.14
CA GLU A 57 8.38 -26.48 -4.93
C GLU A 57 8.20 -25.06 -4.41
N PHE A 58 7.28 -24.30 -5.02
CA PHE A 58 6.98 -22.94 -4.59
C PHE A 58 6.39 -22.91 -3.18
N PHE A 59 5.49 -23.85 -2.87
CA PHE A 59 4.95 -23.98 -1.52
C PHE A 59 6.03 -24.26 -0.45
N LYS A 60 7.03 -25.07 -0.78
CA LYS A 60 8.16 -25.32 0.13
C LYS A 60 8.97 -24.04 0.34
N GLU A 61 9.20 -23.26 -0.71
CA GLU A 61 9.92 -21.99 -0.60
C GLU A 61 9.16 -20.97 0.26
N GLU A 62 7.83 -20.86 0.10
CA GLU A 62 7.00 -20.00 0.93
C GLU A 62 7.11 -20.40 2.41
N LYS A 63 7.03 -21.69 2.73
CA LYS A 63 7.22 -22.20 4.09
C LYS A 63 8.55 -21.79 4.71
N GLU A 64 9.62 -21.79 3.94
CA GLU A 64 10.95 -21.47 4.45
C GLU A 64 11.19 -19.97 4.66
N LYS A 65 10.62 -19.13 3.79
CA LYS A 65 10.93 -17.69 3.74
C LYS A 65 9.86 -16.77 4.32
N LEU A 66 8.59 -17.17 4.26
CA LEU A 66 7.46 -16.32 4.65
C LEU A 66 6.96 -16.66 6.05
N TRP A 67 6.89 -17.94 6.38
CA TRP A 67 6.26 -18.40 7.61
C TRP A 67 7.27 -18.44 8.77
N PRO A 68 6.89 -17.98 9.97
CA PRO A 68 7.74 -18.05 11.14
C PRO A 68 8.02 -19.51 11.51
N LYS A 69 9.29 -19.83 11.75
CA LYS A 69 9.74 -21.12 12.25
C LYS A 69 9.55 -21.11 13.77
N THR A 70 8.36 -21.50 14.22
CA THR A 70 8.08 -21.73 15.63
C THR A 70 8.78 -22.98 16.13
#